data_AF-A0A8T7AAD0-F1
#
_entry.id   AF-A0A8T7AAD0-F1
#
_cell.length_a   1.000
_cell.length_b   1.000
_cell.length_c   1.000
_cell.angle_alpha   90.00
_cell.angle_beta   90.00
_cell.angle_gamma   90.00
#
_symmetry.space_group_name_H-M   'P 1'
#
loop_
_entity.id
_entity.type
_entity.pdbx_description
1 polymer ?
#
loop_
_entity_poly.entity_id
_entity_poly.type
_entity_poly.pdbx_seq_one_letter_code
_entity_poly.pdbx_strand_id
1 'polypeptide(L)'
;MATVTDNATSASSKILIALALLLLLAGVFGYYYFIEQSSLYAVGSVFAGAILGALVFFQSSKGKQLWSFGRISFREMKKVVWPTPNEAFQTSLIVIAFCLLMGGFFWFVDWLMLLFINGIGELGK
;
A
#
# COMPACT_ATOMS: atom_id res chain seq x y z
N MET A 1 -20.74 28.41 -14.84
CA MET A 1 -19.71 27.45 -15.31
C MET A 1 -18.53 28.27 -15.83
N ALA A 2 -17.64 28.69 -14.93
CA ALA A 2 -16.47 29.50 -15.28
C ALA A 2 -15.24 28.61 -15.16
N THR A 3 -14.70 28.26 -16.33
CA THR A 3 -13.29 27.97 -16.61
C THR A 3 -12.39 27.82 -15.37
N VAL A 4 -12.22 26.59 -14.90
CA VAL A 4 -11.17 26.24 -13.94
C VAL A 4 -9.83 26.28 -14.67
N THR A 5 -9.33 27.49 -14.83
CA THR A 5 -7.93 27.91 -14.80
C THR A 5 -6.88 26.98 -15.44
N ASP A 6 -6.73 27.14 -16.75
CA ASP A 6 -5.52 26.85 -17.53
C ASP A 6 -4.30 27.75 -17.18
N ASN A 7 -4.10 28.17 -15.92
CA ASN A 7 -3.01 29.11 -15.58
C ASN A 7 -2.39 28.98 -14.17
N ALA A 8 -2.41 27.79 -13.56
CA ALA A 8 -1.83 27.59 -12.21
C ALA A 8 -0.68 26.55 -12.14
N THR A 9 0.02 26.32 -13.26
CA THR A 9 1.34 25.69 -13.25
C THR A 9 2.38 26.70 -13.70
N SER A 10 2.77 27.60 -12.79
CA SER A 10 3.96 28.43 -12.97
C SER A 10 5.11 27.54 -13.45
N ALA A 11 5.93 28.03 -14.40
CA ALA A 11 7.09 27.29 -14.92
C ALA A 11 7.94 26.71 -13.78
N SER A 12 8.10 27.46 -12.69
CA SER A 12 8.77 27.03 -11.47
C SER A 12 8.17 25.76 -10.84
N SER A 13 6.84 25.64 -10.77
CA SER A 13 6.20 24.43 -10.21
C SER A 13 6.37 23.19 -11.09
N LYS A 14 6.42 23.36 -12.42
CA LYS A 14 6.72 22.26 -13.37
C LYS A 14 8.17 21.80 -13.21
N ILE A 15 9.10 22.74 -13.04
CA ILE A 15 10.52 22.45 -12.80
C ILE A 15 10.71 21.69 -11.49
N LEU A 16 10.04 22.09 -10.41
CA LEU A 16 10.10 21.37 -9.13
C LEU A 16 9.59 19.94 -9.23
N ILE A 17 8.53 19.69 -10.01
CA ILE A 17 8.00 18.33 -10.22
C ILE A 17 8.97 17.49 -11.07
N ALA A 18 9.52 18.06 -12.14
CA ALA A 18 10.52 17.40 -12.96
C ALA A 18 11.79 17.07 -12.14
N LEU A 19 12.22 17.99 -11.28
CA LEU A 19 13.35 17.79 -10.38
C LEU A 19 13.06 16.68 -9.36
N ALA A 20 11.87 16.65 -8.76
CA ALA A 20 11.47 15.58 -7.85
C ALA A 20 11.49 14.20 -8.53
N LEU A 21 11.01 14.11 -9.78
CA LEU A 21 11.06 12.88 -10.57
C LEU A 21 12.50 12.44 -10.86
N LEU A 22 13.37 13.40 -11.19
CA LEU A 22 14.78 13.15 -11.47
C LEU A 22 15.52 12.64 -10.23
N LEU A 23 15.24 13.20 -9.05
CA LEU A 23 15.80 12.72 -7.78
C LEU A 23 15.35 11.29 -7.44
N LEU A 24 14.10 10.94 -7.73
CA LEU A 24 13.59 9.58 -7.53
C LEU A 24 14.31 8.60 -8.47
N LEU A 25 14.43 8.95 -9.75
CA LEU A 25 15.19 8.16 -10.73
C LEU A 25 16.66 8.01 -10.32
N ALA A 26 17.28 9.07 -9.80
CA ALA A 26 18.65 9.01 -9.29
C ALA A 26 18.79 8.04 -8.10
N GLY A 27 17.79 7.97 -7.20
CA GLY A 27 17.78 7.00 -6.10
C GLY A 27 17.68 5.54 -6.58
N VAL A 28 16.86 5.29 -7.59
CA VAL A 28 16.74 3.97 -8.25
C VAL A 28 18.01 3.63 -9.00
N PHE A 29 18.62 4.58 -9.69
CA PHE A 29 19.91 4.37 -10.37
C PHE A 29 21.03 4.07 -9.36
N GLY A 30 21.01 4.75 -8.21
CA GLY A 30 21.90 4.45 -7.08
C GLY A 30 21.75 3.01 -6.58
N TYR A 31 20.53 2.46 -6.56
CA TYR A 31 20.31 1.07 -6.15
C TYR A 31 21.07 0.09 -7.04
N TYR A 32 20.96 0.25 -8.36
CA TYR A 32 21.66 -0.60 -9.33
C TYR A 32 23.18 -0.46 -9.23
N TYR A 33 23.70 0.70 -8.84
CA TYR A 33 25.14 0.91 -8.68
C TYR A 33 25.69 0.27 -7.39
N PHE A 34 24.96 0.34 -6.29
CA PHE A 34 25.42 -0.14 -4.98
C PHE A 34 25.03 -1.59 -4.66
N ILE A 35 24.31 -2.27 -5.56
CA ILE A 35 23.87 -3.66 -5.35
C ILE A 35 25.02 -4.66 -5.25
N GLU A 36 26.17 -4.38 -5.90
CA GLU A 36 27.33 -5.28 -5.93
C GLU A 36 28.21 -5.18 -4.67
N GLN A 37 28.12 -4.09 -3.89
CA GLN A 37 28.96 -3.91 -2.71
C GLN A 37 28.28 -4.36 -1.41
N SER A 38 27.05 -3.90 -1.15
CA SER A 38 26.32 -4.28 0.06
C SER A 38 24.85 -3.86 -0.01
N SER A 39 23.96 -4.78 0.37
CA SER A 39 22.51 -4.58 0.35
C SER A 39 22.05 -3.37 1.15
N LEU A 40 22.75 -3.02 2.24
CA LEU A 40 22.39 -1.87 3.10
C LEU A 40 22.51 -0.53 2.34
N TYR A 41 23.58 -0.35 1.57
CA TYR A 41 23.81 0.89 0.82
C TYR A 41 22.88 1.01 -0.39
N ALA A 42 22.57 -0.11 -1.05
CA ALA A 42 21.61 -0.15 -2.15
C ALA A 42 20.22 0.29 -1.67
N VAL A 43 19.72 -0.28 -0.57
CA VAL A 43 18.44 0.14 0.02
C VAL A 43 18.51 1.60 0.46
N GLY A 44 19.62 2.02 1.08
CA GLY A 44 19.86 3.39 1.52
C GLY A 44 19.73 4.44 0.40
N SER A 45 20.23 4.17 -0.82
CA SER A 45 20.14 5.12 -1.94
C SER A 45 18.71 5.35 -2.41
N VAL A 46 17.87 4.31 -2.40
CA VAL A 46 16.45 4.42 -2.75
C VAL A 46 15.71 5.25 -1.71
N PHE A 47 15.95 4.98 -0.42
CA PHE A 47 15.35 5.77 0.66
C PHE A 47 15.79 7.24 0.59
N ALA A 48 17.07 7.51 0.36
CA ALA A 48 17.58 8.86 0.20
C ALA A 48 16.93 9.60 -0.99
N GLY A 49 16.87 8.95 -2.17
CA GLY A 49 16.24 9.52 -3.36
C GLY A 49 14.73 9.74 -3.18
N ALA A 50 14.04 8.81 -2.54
CA ALA A 50 12.62 8.93 -2.23
C ALA A 50 12.33 10.08 -1.25
N ILE A 51 13.13 10.22 -0.18
CA ILE A 51 12.97 11.29 0.80
C ILE A 51 13.24 12.65 0.14
N LEU A 52 14.36 12.81 -0.56
CA LEU A 52 14.71 14.07 -1.21
C LEU A 52 13.69 14.44 -2.31
N GLY A 53 13.26 13.47 -3.12
CA GLY A 53 12.22 13.67 -4.12
C GLY A 53 10.89 14.08 -3.50
N ALA A 54 10.48 13.45 -2.39
CA ALA A 54 9.27 13.81 -1.66
C ALA A 54 9.35 15.24 -1.09
N LEU A 55 10.46 15.63 -0.48
CA LEU A 55 10.66 16.99 0.05
C LEU A 55 10.51 18.06 -1.03
N VAL A 56 11.12 17.84 -2.20
CA VAL A 56 11.01 18.76 -3.36
C VAL A 56 9.58 18.78 -3.90
N PHE A 57 8.93 17.62 -3.99
CA PHE A 57 7.55 17.51 -4.46
C PHE A 57 6.56 18.27 -3.57
N PHE A 58 6.68 18.14 -2.24
CA PHE A 58 5.82 18.84 -1.29
C PHE A 58 5.99 20.37 -1.32
N GLN A 59 7.13 20.87 -1.82
CA GLN A 59 7.35 22.29 -1.99
C GLN A 59 6.62 22.86 -3.23
N SER A 60 6.26 22.02 -4.21
CA SER A 60 5.51 22.41 -5.41
C SER A 60 4.03 22.73 -5.10
N SER A 61 3.42 23.57 -5.95
CA SER A 61 2.01 23.97 -5.84
C SER A 61 1.06 22.75 -5.77
N LYS A 62 1.34 21.71 -6.59
CA LYS A 62 0.57 20.45 -6.59
C LYS A 62 0.75 19.66 -5.29
N GLY A 63 1.96 19.63 -4.73
CA GLY A 63 2.24 18.96 -3.44
C GLY A 63 1.52 19.62 -2.27
N LYS A 64 1.50 20.96 -2.22
CA LYS A 64 0.74 21.72 -1.22
C LYS A 64 -0.78 21.53 -1.34
N GLN A 65 -1.29 21.45 -2.57
CA GLN A 65 -2.70 21.17 -2.85
C GLN A 65 -3.10 19.77 -2.34
N LEU A 66 -2.27 18.76 -2.60
CA LEU A 66 -2.48 17.39 -2.11
C LEU A 66 -2.49 17.33 -0.57
N TRP A 67 -1.57 18.04 0.07
CA TRP A 67 -1.51 18.16 1.54
C TRP A 67 -2.75 18.84 2.14
N SER A 68 -3.25 19.89 1.48
CA SER A 68 -4.50 20.55 1.87
C SER A 68 -5.70 19.62 1.72
N PHE A 69 -5.79 18.91 0.58
CA PHE A 69 -6.84 17.96 0.30
C PHE A 69 -6.88 16.84 1.34
N GLY A 70 -5.73 16.23 1.67
CA GLY A 70 -5.65 15.19 2.69
C GLY A 70 -6.19 15.66 4.05
N ARG A 71 -5.85 16.88 4.49
CA ARG A 71 -6.38 17.46 5.74
C ARG A 71 -7.89 17.62 5.73
N ILE A 72 -8.48 17.97 4.58
CA ILE A 72 -9.92 18.08 4.41
C ILE A 72 -10.55 16.68 4.44
N SER A 73 -9.98 15.71 3.74
CA SER A 73 -10.44 14.31 3.74
C SER A 73 -10.42 13.69 5.13
N PHE A 74 -9.39 13.94 5.94
CA PHE A 74 -9.36 13.46 7.33
C PHE A 74 -10.43 14.12 8.21
N ARG A 75 -10.72 15.40 7.98
CA ARG A 75 -11.78 16.12 8.70
C ARG A 75 -13.17 15.59 8.33
N GLU A 76 -13.39 15.23 7.08
CA GLU A 76 -14.59 14.57 6.57
C GLU A 76 -14.71 13.13 7.10
N MET A 77 -13.61 12.37 7.12
CA MET A 77 -13.57 11.00 7.62
C MET A 77 -13.97 10.91 9.09
N LYS A 78 -13.65 11.93 9.89
CA LYS A 78 -14.11 12.03 11.29
C LYS A 78 -15.61 12.31 11.43
N LYS A 79 -16.29 12.78 10.37
CA LYS A 79 -17.75 12.95 10.34
C LYS A 79 -18.47 11.64 10.02
N VAL A 80 -17.75 10.62 9.53
CA VAL A 80 -18.31 9.29 9.36
C VAL A 80 -18.54 8.74 10.75
N VAL A 81 -19.81 8.59 11.11
CA VAL A 81 -20.24 8.02 12.38
C VAL A 81 -19.88 6.54 12.30
N TRP A 82 -18.70 6.19 12.79
CA TRP A 82 -18.30 4.80 12.85
C TRP A 82 -19.22 4.08 13.84
N PRO A 83 -19.66 2.85 13.49
CA PRO A 83 -20.38 2.01 14.43
C PRO A 83 -19.59 1.91 15.73
N THR A 84 -20.31 1.80 16.85
CA THR A 84 -19.67 1.68 18.16
C THR A 84 -18.70 0.49 18.16
N PRO A 85 -17.55 0.56 18.88
CA PRO A 85 -16.53 -0.49 18.83
C PRO A 85 -17.09 -1.87 19.21
N ASN A 86 -18.13 -1.91 20.04
CA ASN A 86 -18.78 -3.16 20.47
C ASN A 86 -19.53 -3.84 19.32
N GLU A 87 -20.23 -3.08 18.48
CA GLU A 87 -21.02 -3.61 17.36
C GLU A 87 -20.13 -4.05 16.19
N ALA A 88 -19.04 -3.31 15.95
CA ALA A 88 -18.01 -3.68 14.99
C ALA A 88 -17.30 -5.00 15.39
N PHE A 89 -16.99 -5.16 16.69
CA PHE A 89 -16.34 -6.36 17.20
C PHE A 89 -17.27 -7.57 17.20
N GLN A 90 -18.56 -7.39 17.51
CA GLN A 90 -19.54 -8.46 17.45
C GLN A 90 -19.67 -9.01 16.02
N THR A 91 -19.76 -8.11 15.03
CA THR A 91 -19.89 -8.52 13.63
C THR A 91 -18.63 -9.21 13.12
N SER A 92 -17.43 -8.72 13.47
CA SER A 92 -16.18 -9.38 13.06
C SER A 92 -16.01 -10.75 13.72
N LEU A 93 -16.41 -10.90 14.98
CA LEU A 93 -16.34 -12.18 15.68
C LEU A 93 -17.24 -13.24 15.04
N ILE A 94 -18.45 -12.86 14.62
CA ILE A 94 -19.35 -13.74 13.86
C ILE A 94 -18.69 -14.18 12.55
N VAL A 95 -18.08 -13.26 11.81
CA VAL A 95 -17.38 -13.58 10.55
C VAL A 95 -16.17 -14.47 10.79
N ILE A 96 -15.37 -14.21 11.83
CA ILE A 96 -14.21 -15.04 12.19
C ILE A 96 -14.65 -16.46 12.56
N ALA A 97 -15.71 -16.60 13.37
CA ALA A 97 -16.28 -17.90 13.71
C ALA A 97 -16.74 -18.65 12.46
N PHE A 98 -17.40 -17.96 11.53
CA PHE A 98 -17.81 -18.54 10.25
C PHE A 98 -16.62 -18.97 9.38
N CYS A 99 -15.58 -18.13 9.28
CA CYS A 99 -14.35 -18.47 8.55
C CYS A 99 -13.63 -19.68 9.15
N LEU A 100 -13.54 -19.78 10.48
CA LEU A 100 -12.94 -20.93 11.16
C LEU A 100 -13.76 -22.21 10.94
N LEU A 101 -15.09 -22.11 10.95
CA LEU A 101 -15.97 -23.24 10.65
C LEU A 101 -15.74 -23.74 9.22
N MET A 102 -15.72 -22.84 8.24
CA MET A 102 -15.51 -23.20 6.83
C MET A 102 -14.09 -23.73 6.58
N GLY A 103 -13.08 -23.09 7.16
CA GLY A 103 -11.70 -23.57 7.09
C GLY A 103 -11.52 -24.93 7.75
N GLY A 104 -12.17 -25.15 8.90
CA GLY A 104 -12.19 -26.46 9.58
C GLY A 104 -12.91 -27.52 8.77
N PHE A 105 -14.03 -27.19 8.11
CA PHE A 105 -14.73 -28.10 7.22
C PHE A 105 -13.86 -28.51 6.02
N PHE A 106 -13.18 -27.56 5.37
CA PHE A 106 -12.25 -27.88 4.28
C PHE A 106 -11.09 -28.73 4.76
N TRP A 107 -10.47 -28.38 5.89
CA TRP A 107 -9.41 -29.18 6.48
C TRP A 107 -9.84 -30.63 6.78
N PHE A 108 -11.08 -30.82 7.25
CA PHE A 108 -11.66 -32.15 7.45
C PHE A 108 -11.82 -32.92 6.13
N VAL A 109 -12.32 -32.26 5.08
CA VAL A 109 -12.46 -32.87 3.75
C VAL A 109 -11.10 -33.24 3.16
N ASP A 110 -10.09 -32.39 3.31
CA ASP A 110 -8.72 -32.66 2.88
C ASP A 110 -8.14 -33.87 3.62
N TRP A 111 -8.36 -33.95 4.94
CA TRP A 111 -7.94 -35.11 5.74
C TRP A 111 -8.63 -36.40 5.31
N LEU A 112 -9.93 -36.32 5.03
CA LEU A 112 -10.72 -37.44 4.51
C LEU A 112 -10.20 -37.89 3.14
N MET A 113 -9.90 -36.95 2.24
CA MET A 113 -9.34 -37.24 0.93
C MET A 113 -7.98 -37.96 1.04
N LEU A 114 -7.10 -37.51 1.93
CA LEU A 114 -5.82 -38.17 2.20
C LEU A 114 -6.00 -39.61 2.71
N LEU A 115 -6.97 -39.83 3.61
CA LEU A 115 -7.31 -41.16 4.09
C LEU A 115 -7.77 -42.08 2.95
N PHE A 116 -8.64 -41.59 2.06
CA PHE A 116 -9.09 -42.33 0.88
C PHE A 116 -7.92 -42.73 -0.04
N ILE A 117 -6.98 -41.81 -0.28
CA ILE A 117 -5.81 -42.08 -1.14
C ILE A 117 -4.92 -43.16 -0.52
N ASN A 118 -4.61 -43.05 0.77
CA ASN A 118 -3.78 -44.04 1.46
C ASN A 118 -4.47 -45.40 1.55
N GLY A 119 -5.78 -45.45 1.80
CA GLY A 119 -6.55 -46.70 1.84
C GLY A 119 -6.58 -47.44 0.49
N ILE A 120 -6.60 -46.72 -0.63
CA ILE A 120 -6.47 -47.32 -1.97
C ILE A 120 -5.03 -47.79 -2.22
N GLY A 121 -4.03 -47.03 -1.76
CA GLY A 121 -2.61 -47.38 -1.90
C GLY A 121 -2.21 -48.69 -1.19
N GLU A 122 -2.85 -49.02 -0.07
CA GLU A 122 -2.61 -50.28 0.65
C GLU A 122 -3.29 -51.50 0.03
N LEU A 123 -4.36 -51.32 -0.77
CA LEU A 123 -5.03 -52.41 -1.51
C LEU A 123 -4.28 -52.86 -2.78
N GLY A 124 -3.27 -52.08 -3.21
CA GLY A 124 -2.44 -52.36 -4.39
C GLY A 124 -1.09 -53.02 -4.10
N LYS A 125 -0.79 -53.35 -2.83
CA LYS A 125 0.40 -54.11 -2.41
C LYS A 125 0.03 -55.50 -1.93
#